data_AF-A0AA92TMB6-F1
#
_entry.id   AF-A0AA92TMB6-F1
#
_cell.length_a   1.000
_cell.length_b   1.000
_cell.length_c   1.000
_cell.angle_alpha   90.00
_cell.angle_beta   90.00
_cell.angle_gamma   90.00
#
_symmetry.space_group_name_H-M   'P 1'
#
loop_
_entity.id
_entity.type
_entity.pdbx_description
1 polymer ?
#
loop_
_entity_poly.entity_id
_entity_poly.type
_entity_poly.pdbx_seq_one_letter_code
_entity_poly.pdbx_strand_id
1 'polypeptide(L)'
;MTHRDISTSIHGQYNYGIMGLSFRPGDAWVVSTFRLKRKDDLWKVTIHEFLHSRGLPHCKKNAPKCLMQDAHGKNTFYMKHGLCEDCKNSLGMIMTH
;
A
#
# COMPACT_ATOMS: atom_id res chain seq x y z
N MET A 1 -13.40 3.54 -1.26
CA MET A 1 -12.61 4.79 -1.09
C MET A 1 -13.33 5.69 -0.10
N THR A 2 -12.60 6.44 0.73
CA THR A 2 -13.16 7.45 1.63
C THR A 2 -12.33 8.73 1.66
N HIS A 3 -12.93 9.83 2.12
CA HIS A 3 -12.23 11.08 2.44
C HIS A 3 -12.06 11.30 3.95
N ARG A 4 -12.58 10.38 4.76
CA ARG A 4 -12.46 10.40 6.22
C ARG A 4 -11.14 9.75 6.64
N ASP A 5 -10.63 10.17 7.79
CA ASP A 5 -9.48 9.50 8.39
C ASP A 5 -9.82 8.04 8.71
N ILE A 6 -8.82 7.17 8.61
CA ILE A 6 -8.95 5.75 8.94
C ILE A 6 -7.76 5.31 9.80
N SER A 7 -8.01 4.38 10.70
CA SER A 7 -7.03 3.83 11.60
C SER A 7 -7.18 2.32 11.73
N THR A 8 -6.14 1.67 12.23
CA THR A 8 -6.15 0.25 12.59
C THR A 8 -5.25 0.01 13.80
N SER A 9 -5.32 -1.18 14.38
CA SER A 9 -4.43 -1.61 15.46
C SER A 9 -3.22 -2.33 14.88
N ILE A 10 -2.10 -1.62 14.70
CA ILE A 10 -0.84 -2.18 14.21
C ILE A 10 0.35 -1.67 15.03
N HIS A 11 1.48 -2.38 14.99
CA HIS A 11 2.70 -2.02 15.71
C HIS A 11 2.54 -1.84 17.22
N GLY A 12 1.58 -2.56 17.84
CA GLY A 12 1.27 -2.41 19.26
C GLY A 12 0.56 -1.10 19.62
N GLN A 13 0.13 -0.32 18.63
CA GLN A 13 -0.60 0.94 18.84
C GLN A 13 -2.07 0.77 18.45
N TYR A 14 -2.95 1.09 19.39
CA TYR A 14 -4.38 1.24 19.12
C TYR A 14 -4.60 2.54 18.34
N ASN A 15 -5.47 2.51 17.32
CA ASN A 15 -5.77 3.66 16.45
C ASN A 15 -4.56 4.25 15.69
N TYR A 16 -3.68 3.40 15.16
CA TYR A 16 -2.63 3.83 14.25
C TYR A 16 -3.22 4.33 12.92
N GLY A 17 -2.93 5.57 12.54
CA GLY A 17 -3.46 6.20 11.34
C GLY A 17 -2.82 5.69 10.05
N ILE A 18 -3.64 5.34 9.05
CA ILE A 18 -3.21 4.73 7.78
C ILE A 18 -3.79 5.45 6.56
N MET A 19 -3.18 5.25 5.40
CA MET A 19 -3.70 5.75 4.11
C MET A 19 -4.54 4.72 3.37
N GLY A 20 -4.33 3.44 3.69
CA GLY A 20 -5.08 2.33 3.15
C GLY A 20 -4.90 1.09 4.01
N LEU A 21 -5.75 0.11 3.75
CA LEU A 21 -5.68 -1.21 4.34
C LEU A 21 -6.26 -2.22 3.37
N SER A 22 -5.63 -3.39 3.31
CA SER A 22 -6.07 -4.52 2.49
C SER A 22 -5.97 -5.82 3.24
N PHE A 23 -6.92 -6.72 2.98
CA PHE A 23 -6.71 -8.13 3.29
C PHE A 23 -5.67 -8.70 2.31
N ARG A 24 -4.77 -9.57 2.78
CA ARG A 24 -3.68 -10.13 1.96
C ARG A 24 -3.59 -11.66 2.16
N PRO A 25 -3.99 -12.47 1.16
CA PRO A 25 -4.85 -12.08 0.03
C PRO A 25 -6.28 -11.78 0.51
N GLY A 26 -7.10 -11.20 -0.36
CA GLY A 26 -8.53 -11.02 -0.11
C GLY A 26 -9.22 -10.09 -1.10
N ASP A 27 -10.54 -9.98 -0.99
CA ASP A 27 -11.36 -9.25 -1.95
C ASP A 27 -11.73 -7.83 -1.51
N ALA A 28 -11.28 -7.42 -0.32
CA ALA A 28 -11.56 -6.11 0.22
C ALA A 28 -10.28 -5.33 0.52
N TRP A 29 -10.32 -4.06 0.12
CA TRP A 29 -9.33 -3.04 0.44
C TRP A 29 -10.01 -1.68 0.53
N VAL A 30 -9.43 -0.79 1.31
CA VAL A 30 -9.91 0.59 1.49
C VAL A 30 -8.74 1.55 1.39
N VAL A 31 -8.98 2.69 0.74
CA VAL A 31 -8.04 3.82 0.70
C VAL A 31 -8.73 5.09 1.15
N SER A 32 -7.96 5.95 1.83
CA SER A 32 -8.37 7.26 2.30
C SER A 32 -7.50 8.37 1.71
N THR A 33 -8.15 9.44 1.25
CA THR A 33 -7.43 10.67 0.84
C THR A 33 -7.08 11.59 2.01
N PHE A 34 -7.54 11.30 3.23
CA PHE A 34 -7.43 12.23 4.36
C PHE A 34 -5.97 12.59 4.70
N ARG A 35 -5.08 11.58 4.73
CA ARG A 35 -3.65 11.74 5.05
C ARG A 35 -2.78 11.97 3.81
N LEU A 36 -3.37 12.07 2.62
CA LEU A 36 -2.65 12.33 1.37
C LEU A 36 -2.29 13.82 1.23
N LYS A 37 -0.99 14.14 1.20
CA LYS A 37 -0.49 15.49 0.91
C LYS A 37 -0.73 15.89 -0.55
N ARG A 38 -0.59 14.93 -1.47
CA ARG A 38 -0.82 15.10 -2.91
C ARG A 38 -1.95 14.17 -3.32
N LYS A 39 -3.10 14.73 -3.68
CA LYS A 39 -4.27 13.94 -4.11
C LYS A 39 -3.97 13.14 -5.39
N ASP A 40 -3.08 13.64 -6.23
CA ASP A 40 -2.62 12.92 -7.44
C ASP A 40 -1.86 11.63 -7.12
N ASP A 41 -1.37 11.43 -5.89
CA ASP A 41 -0.75 10.17 -5.48
C ASP A 41 -1.78 9.11 -5.03
N LEU A 42 -3.09 9.41 -5.09
CA LEU A 42 -4.15 8.46 -4.72
C LEU A 42 -4.06 7.15 -5.50
N TRP A 43 -3.74 7.21 -6.80
CA TRP A 43 -3.60 5.99 -7.60
C TRP A 43 -2.47 5.10 -7.08
N LYS A 44 -1.41 5.66 -6.49
CA LYS A 44 -0.29 4.88 -5.94
C LYS A 44 -0.69 4.11 -4.69
N VAL A 45 -1.44 4.73 -3.78
CA VAL A 45 -1.99 4.06 -2.60
C VAL A 45 -3.01 3.00 -3.03
N THR A 46 -3.85 3.34 -4.00
CA THR A 46 -4.86 2.41 -4.56
C THR A 46 -4.21 1.17 -5.15
N ILE A 47 -3.16 1.32 -5.96
CA ILE A 47 -2.42 0.18 -6.52
C ILE A 47 -1.68 -0.60 -5.43
N HIS A 48 -1.10 0.06 -4.43
CA HIS A 48 -0.45 -0.61 -3.30
C HIS A 48 -1.41 -1.55 -2.55
N GLU A 49 -2.59 -1.03 -2.19
CA GLU A 49 -3.62 -1.80 -1.50
C GLU A 49 -4.20 -2.91 -2.41
N PHE A 50 -4.48 -2.59 -3.67
CA PHE A 50 -4.91 -3.59 -4.64
C PHE A 50 -3.90 -4.75 -4.77
N LEU A 51 -2.61 -4.46 -4.82
CA LEU A 51 -1.57 -5.49 -4.92
C LEU A 51 -1.46 -6.31 -3.63
N HIS A 52 -1.66 -5.71 -2.45
CA HIS A 52 -1.85 -6.48 -1.22
C HIS A 52 -3.05 -7.40 -1.30
N SER A 53 -4.17 -6.96 -1.87
CA SER A 53 -5.35 -7.80 -2.06
C SER A 53 -5.09 -9.01 -2.97
N ARG A 54 -4.09 -8.93 -3.86
CA ARG A 54 -3.60 -10.08 -4.66
C ARG A 54 -2.62 -10.99 -3.92
N GLY A 55 -2.19 -10.66 -2.71
CA GLY A 55 -1.24 -11.46 -1.92
C GLY A 55 0.18 -10.92 -1.90
N LEU A 56 0.50 -9.86 -2.64
CA LEU A 56 1.86 -9.33 -2.71
C LEU A 56 2.25 -8.65 -1.38
N PRO A 57 3.33 -9.05 -0.68
CA PRO A 57 3.72 -8.44 0.59
C PRO A 57 4.44 -7.10 0.38
N HIS A 58 4.75 -6.41 1.48
CA HIS A 58 5.58 -5.21 1.42
C HIS A 58 6.94 -5.53 0.81
N CYS A 59 7.45 -4.59 0.00
CA CYS A 59 8.77 -4.65 -0.59
C CYS A 59 9.87 -4.41 0.47
N LYS A 60 11.05 -4.95 0.22
CA LYS A 60 12.26 -4.74 1.03
C LYS A 60 12.59 -3.25 1.18
N LYS A 61 13.17 -2.89 2.32
CA LYS A 61 13.50 -1.49 2.70
C LYS A 61 14.47 -0.79 1.75
N ASN A 62 15.31 -1.54 1.03
CA ASN A 62 16.29 -1.01 0.09
C ASN A 62 15.71 -0.57 -1.27
N ALA A 63 14.40 -0.73 -1.50
CA ALA A 63 13.72 -0.29 -2.72
C ALA A 63 12.69 0.83 -2.43
N PRO A 64 13.12 2.03 -1.99
CA PRO A 64 12.23 3.11 -1.56
C PRO A 64 11.29 3.63 -2.68
N LYS A 65 11.69 3.45 -3.93
CA LYS A 65 10.92 3.86 -5.12
C LYS A 65 9.84 2.84 -5.53
N CYS A 66 9.79 1.67 -4.89
CA CYS A 66 8.80 0.65 -5.17
C CYS A 66 7.43 1.04 -4.59
N LEU A 67 6.36 0.82 -5.36
CA LEU A 67 4.98 1.02 -4.92
C LEU A 67 4.66 0.19 -3.66
N MET A 68 5.21 -1.02 -3.54
CA MET A 68 4.97 -1.92 -2.40
C MET A 68 5.83 -1.64 -1.18
N GLN A 69 6.71 -0.63 -1.20
CA GLN A 69 7.45 -0.28 0.01
C GLN A 69 6.49 0.35 1.04
N ASP A 70 6.58 -0.08 2.30
CA ASP A 70 5.72 0.39 3.39
C ASP A 70 5.96 1.88 3.71
N ALA A 71 4.88 2.67 3.66
CA ALA A 71 4.96 4.08 3.96
C ALA A 71 5.07 4.41 5.47
N HIS A 72 4.85 3.44 6.37
CA HIS A 72 4.87 3.60 7.83
C HIS A 72 4.00 4.78 8.30
N GLY A 73 2.80 4.92 7.73
CA GLY A 73 1.89 6.04 8.00
C GLY A 73 2.39 7.41 7.51
N LYS A 74 3.57 7.48 6.87
CA LYS A 74 4.16 8.71 6.33
C LYS A 74 3.73 8.92 4.88
N ASN A 75 3.77 10.16 4.42
CA ASN A 75 3.42 10.49 3.05
C ASN A 75 4.62 10.34 2.10
N THR A 76 5.06 9.10 1.85
CA THR A 76 6.21 8.79 0.98
C THR A 76 5.81 8.34 -0.43
N PHE A 77 4.51 8.24 -0.72
CA PHE A 77 3.99 7.78 -2.02
C PHE A 77 4.44 8.65 -3.21
N TYR A 78 4.72 9.94 -2.99
CA TYR A 78 5.25 10.81 -4.04
C TYR A 78 6.57 10.32 -4.66
N MET A 79 7.40 9.59 -3.90
CA MET A 79 8.69 9.04 -4.36
C MET A 79 8.57 7.68 -5.08
N LYS A 80 7.37 7.08 -5.07
CA LYS A 80 7.15 5.76 -5.66
C LYS A 80 6.82 5.91 -7.14
N HIS A 81 7.51 5.14 -7.99
CA HIS A 81 7.43 5.27 -9.45
C HIS A 81 6.94 4.00 -10.17
N GLY A 82 6.85 2.87 -9.47
CA GLY A 82 6.42 1.61 -10.05
C GLY A 82 6.80 0.41 -9.17
N LEU A 83 6.66 -0.80 -9.69
CA LEU A 83 7.15 -2.01 -9.04
C LEU A 83 8.64 -2.23 -9.33
N CYS A 84 9.40 -2.61 -8.31
CA CYS A 84 10.75 -3.14 -8.50
C CYS A 84 10.69 -4.56 -9.09
N GLU A 85 11.82 -5.04 -9.58
CA GLU A 85 11.90 -6.34 -10.25
C GLU A 85 11.48 -7.50 -9.34
N ASP A 86 11.91 -7.51 -8.08
CA ASP A 86 11.50 -8.50 -7.08
C ASP A 86 9.96 -8.59 -6.93
N CYS A 87 9.29 -7.43 -6.87
CA CYS A 87 7.84 -7.38 -6.74
C CYS A 87 7.13 -7.79 -8.04
N LYS A 88 7.67 -7.48 -9.22
CA LYS A 88 7.12 -7.94 -10.49
C LYS A 88 7.21 -9.46 -10.61
N ASN A 89 8.36 -10.04 -10.28
CA ASN A 89 8.57 -11.49 -10.30
C ASN A 89 7.64 -12.19 -9.31
N SER A 90 7.52 -11.65 -8.09
CA SER A 90 6.60 -12.17 -7.08
C SER A 90 5.14 -12.12 -7.55
N LEU A 91 4.73 -11.01 -8.15
CA LEU A 91 3.39 -10.85 -8.71
C LEU A 91 3.14 -11.85 -9.85
N GLY A 92 4.12 -12.07 -10.72
CA GLY A 92 4.04 -13.06 -11.79
C GLY A 92 3.77 -14.46 -11.25
N MET A 93 4.50 -14.89 -10.21
CA MET A 93 4.29 -16.18 -9.56
C MET A 93 2.92 -16.30 -8.86
N ILE A 94 2.42 -15.20 -8.28
CA ILE A 94 1.12 -15.15 -7.62
C ILE A 94 -0.03 -15.28 -8.63
N MET A 95 0.10 -14.66 -9.81
CA MET A 95 -0.98 -14.58 -10.80
C MET A 95 -1.05 -15.78 -11.75
N THR A 96 -0.06 -16.68 -11.73
CA THR A 96 -0.02 -17.89 -12.55
C THR A 96 -0.74 -19.10 -11.95
N HIS A 97 -1.38 -18.93 -10.79
CA HIS A 97 -2.19 -19.93 -10.09
C HIS A 97 -3.57 -19.35 -9.78
#